data_AF-A0A9Q0VXH7-F1
#
_entry.id   AF-A0A9Q0VXH7-F1
#
_cell.length_a   1.000
_cell.length_b   1.000
_cell.length_c   1.000
_cell.angle_alpha   90.00
_cell.angle_beta   90.00
_cell.angle_gamma   90.00
#
_symmetry.space_group_name_H-M   'P 1'
#
loop_
_entity.id
_entity.type
_entity.pdbx_description
1 polymer ?
#
loop_
_entity_poly.entity_id
_entity_poly.type
_entity_poly.pdbx_seq_one_letter_code
_entity_poly.pdbx_strand_id
1 'polypeptide(L)'
;MTHFGKFIIFKWVSSNFVGSNKTRLSSIVSLFNIAENPRFYSTKRIVQTENGQSISTVSRTEAQVALLEYLYFTRNIQFTDAENMSKNSPHFLEKLLAKVDMDADIGQSITRFLCFHPINEFEPFFESLGLKPHDYNPLLPRDLMFLCDDGLLLENYHVLCNYGIARSKIGKIYKEATEVFGYDYGVLALKLKAYEELGLSQSFMIKLVVCSPYLLIGEVNADFIKVLEILRKQGVEISRIEEHLSEKSSYDWSKLLSLLNLFGHAGYNEEQLGGLISQHLGIFFEDSVDRIYLLIGFLLKFGSTMNQICYVFFAVSANEI
;
A
#
# COMPACT_ATOMS: atom_id res chain seq x y z
N MET A 1 -30.90 25.68 3.99
CA MET A 1 -30.73 25.44 5.44
C MET A 1 -29.99 24.13 5.61
N THR A 2 -28.67 24.18 5.72
CA THR A 2 -27.81 23.01 5.93
C THR A 2 -27.10 23.22 7.26
N HIS A 3 -27.40 22.34 8.22
CA HIS A 3 -26.74 22.30 9.51
C HIS A 3 -25.30 21.82 9.31
N PHE A 4 -24.35 22.74 9.30
CA PHE A 4 -22.94 22.42 9.52
C PHE A 4 -22.73 22.11 11.00
N GLY A 5 -22.62 20.83 11.33
CA GLY A 5 -22.07 20.39 12.60
C GLY A 5 -20.61 20.83 12.69
N LYS A 6 -20.27 21.55 13.77
CA LYS A 6 -18.90 21.95 14.13
C LYS A 6 -18.01 20.70 14.10
N PHE A 7 -17.09 20.61 13.15
CA PHE A 7 -16.06 19.56 13.16
C PHE A 7 -15.20 19.76 14.40
N ILE A 8 -15.29 18.83 15.35
CA ILE A 8 -14.36 18.75 16.47
C ILE A 8 -13.10 18.11 15.89
N ILE A 9 -12.12 18.95 15.53
CA ILE A 9 -10.77 18.49 15.20
C ILE A 9 -10.21 17.91 16.51
N PHE A 10 -10.21 16.58 16.62
CA PHE A 10 -9.49 15.89 17.68
C PHE A 10 -8.02 16.29 17.55
N LYS A 11 -7.51 17.00 18.54
CA LYS A 11 -6.10 17.31 18.68
C LYS A 11 -5.45 16.03 19.21
N TRP A 12 -4.76 15.28 18.35
CA TRP A 12 -4.17 14.03 18.79
C TRP A 12 -2.86 14.35 19.54
N VAL A 13 -2.62 13.61 20.61
CA VAL A 13 -1.37 13.70 21.37
C VAL A 13 -0.43 12.68 20.75
N SER A 14 0.56 13.15 19.99
CA SER A 14 1.65 12.31 19.52
C SER A 14 2.59 11.98 20.69
N SER A 15 2.70 10.69 21.01
CA SER A 15 3.83 10.19 21.80
C SER A 15 5.09 10.33 20.92
N ASN A 16 6.05 11.13 21.38
CA ASN A 16 7.28 11.47 20.64
C ASN A 16 8.07 10.20 20.24
N PHE A 17 8.15 9.91 18.95
CA PHE A 17 9.16 9.00 18.41
C PHE A 17 10.35 9.81 17.91
N VAL A 18 11.52 9.56 18.50
CA VAL A 18 12.81 10.13 18.10
C VAL A 18 13.23 9.45 16.79
N GLY A 19 13.38 10.23 15.72
CA GLY A 19 13.47 9.74 14.35
C GLY A 19 14.84 9.24 13.89
N SER A 20 14.89 8.75 12.65
CA SER A 20 15.99 9.03 11.73
C SER A 20 15.64 8.74 10.26
N ASN A 21 16.16 9.63 9.41
CA ASN A 21 16.55 9.48 7.99
C ASN A 21 15.48 9.36 6.90
N LYS A 22 15.21 10.53 6.28
CA LYS A 22 14.65 10.69 4.94
C LYS A 22 15.49 9.95 3.90
N THR A 23 14.93 8.92 3.27
CA THR A 23 15.45 8.34 2.03
C THR A 23 14.74 8.96 0.82
N ARG A 24 15.54 9.47 -0.12
CA ARG A 24 15.08 9.99 -1.41
C ARG A 24 14.55 8.83 -2.28
N LEU A 25 13.29 8.90 -2.69
CA LEU A 25 12.74 8.04 -3.74
C LEU A 25 13.28 8.47 -5.11
N SER A 26 13.94 7.55 -5.80
CA SER A 26 14.32 7.66 -7.21
C SER A 26 13.32 6.86 -8.05
N SER A 27 12.53 7.55 -8.86
CA SER A 27 11.61 6.95 -9.83
C SER A 27 12.38 6.32 -11.00
N ILE A 28 12.16 5.04 -11.29
CA ILE A 28 12.52 4.43 -12.58
C ILE A 28 11.22 4.05 -13.31
N VAL A 29 11.07 4.65 -14.49
CA VAL A 29 10.03 4.41 -15.48
C VAL A 29 10.35 3.10 -16.22
N SER A 30 9.36 2.22 -16.39
CA SER A 30 9.40 1.22 -17.48
C SER A 30 8.04 1.18 -18.20
N LEU A 31 8.04 1.60 -19.46
CA LEU A 31 7.00 1.38 -20.45
C LEU A 31 6.97 -0.10 -20.85
N PHE A 32 5.80 -0.74 -20.94
CA PHE A 32 5.45 -1.72 -22.00
C PHE A 32 3.94 -2.01 -22.04
N ASN A 33 3.48 -2.31 -23.25
CA ASN A 33 2.12 -2.25 -23.78
C ASN A 33 1.16 -3.38 -23.38
N ILE A 34 -0.13 -3.07 -23.52
CA ILE A 34 -1.30 -3.96 -23.49
C ILE A 34 -1.28 -4.90 -24.71
N ALA A 35 -1.59 -6.19 -24.50
CA ALA A 35 -2.25 -7.07 -25.48
C ALA A 35 -2.85 -8.31 -24.77
N GLU A 36 -3.87 -8.87 -25.43
CA GLU A 36 -4.97 -9.69 -24.91
C GLU A 36 -4.65 -11.13 -24.44
N ASN A 37 -5.54 -11.65 -23.58
CA ASN A 37 -5.64 -13.05 -23.17
C ASN A 37 -6.01 -13.98 -24.34
N PRO A 38 -5.42 -15.19 -24.36
CA PRO A 38 -6.23 -16.38 -24.59
C PRO A 38 -6.03 -17.48 -23.55
N ARG A 39 -7.03 -18.35 -23.52
CA ARG A 39 -7.39 -19.31 -22.47
C ARG A 39 -6.35 -20.41 -22.17
N PHE A 40 -6.33 -20.73 -20.88
CA PHE A 40 -5.78 -21.87 -20.15
C PHE A 40 -5.57 -23.20 -20.91
N TYR A 41 -4.30 -23.59 -20.99
CA TYR A 41 -3.86 -24.97 -20.79
C TYR A 41 -2.77 -24.97 -19.71
N SER A 42 -3.01 -25.71 -18.63
CA SER A 42 -2.08 -25.84 -17.50
C SER A 42 -0.88 -26.71 -17.90
N THR A 43 0.18 -26.08 -18.37
CA THR A 43 1.51 -26.70 -18.46
C THR A 43 2.28 -26.36 -17.18
N LYS A 44 2.75 -27.39 -16.46
CA LYS A 44 3.61 -27.27 -15.26
C LYS A 44 4.75 -26.30 -15.54
N ARG A 45 4.74 -25.12 -14.92
CA ARG A 45 5.90 -24.22 -14.91
C ARG A 45 6.91 -24.75 -13.90
N ILE A 46 7.97 -25.36 -14.41
CA ILE A 46 9.19 -25.62 -13.67
C ILE A 46 9.92 -24.27 -13.61
N VAL A 47 9.95 -23.66 -12.44
CA VAL A 47 10.81 -22.49 -12.19
C VAL A 47 12.20 -23.04 -11.88
N GLN A 48 13.16 -22.75 -12.76
CA GLN A 48 14.56 -23.12 -12.56
C GLN A 48 15.22 -22.09 -11.64
N THR A 49 15.70 -22.54 -10.48
CA THR A 49 16.68 -21.82 -9.66
C THR A 49 18.09 -22.32 -10.00
N GLU A 50 19.09 -21.47 -9.77
CA GLU A 50 20.49 -21.65 -10.18
C GLU A 50 21.20 -22.89 -9.57
N ASN A 51 20.51 -23.72 -8.77
CA ASN A 51 21.02 -24.98 -8.21
C ASN A 51 20.21 -26.24 -8.62
N GLY A 52 19.39 -26.19 -9.66
CA GLY A 52 18.98 -27.41 -10.40
C GLY A 52 18.09 -28.45 -9.69
N GLN A 53 17.61 -28.20 -8.46
CA GLN A 53 16.61 -29.07 -7.81
C GLN A 53 15.21 -28.44 -7.88
N SER A 54 14.35 -29.04 -8.71
CA SER A 54 12.92 -28.74 -8.78
C SER A 54 12.23 -29.27 -7.53
N ILE A 55 11.88 -28.40 -6.58
CA ILE A 55 11.09 -28.77 -5.40
C ILE A 55 9.72 -29.30 -5.85
N SER A 56 9.36 -30.50 -5.41
CA SER A 56 8.07 -31.10 -5.74
C SER A 56 6.93 -30.37 -5.03
N THR A 57 5.72 -30.39 -5.62
CA THR A 57 4.53 -29.81 -4.99
C THR A 57 4.19 -30.47 -3.66
N VAL A 58 4.50 -31.76 -3.51
CA VAL A 58 4.30 -32.53 -2.28
C VAL A 58 5.27 -32.06 -1.20
N SER A 59 6.55 -31.98 -1.53
CA SER A 59 7.61 -31.45 -0.65
C SER A 59 7.29 -30.05 -0.14
N ARG A 60 6.78 -29.19 -1.02
CA ARG A 60 6.33 -27.84 -0.65
C ARG A 60 5.17 -27.89 0.35
N THR A 61 4.18 -28.74 0.10
CA THR A 61 3.00 -28.87 0.97
C THR A 61 3.39 -29.37 2.36
N GLU A 62 4.23 -30.40 2.44
CA GLU A 62 4.74 -30.93 3.71
C GLU A 62 5.53 -29.88 4.49
N ALA A 63 6.38 -29.10 3.80
CA ALA A 63 7.12 -28.01 4.40
C ALA A 63 6.20 -26.89 4.95
N GLN A 64 5.11 -26.56 4.22
CA GLN A 64 4.12 -25.60 4.69
C GLN A 64 3.41 -26.08 5.95
N VAL A 65 3.06 -27.37 6.02
CA VAL A 65 2.43 -27.97 7.20
C VAL A 65 3.38 -27.94 8.39
N ALA A 66 4.63 -28.37 8.21
CA ALA A 66 5.63 -28.35 9.29
C ALA A 66 5.90 -26.93 9.80
N LEU A 67 5.98 -25.94 8.90
CA LEU A 67 6.14 -24.53 9.28
C LEU A 67 4.91 -23.99 10.02
N LEU A 68 3.69 -24.33 9.56
CA LEU A 68 2.44 -23.97 10.24
C LEU A 68 2.41 -24.53 11.68
N GLU A 69 2.71 -25.82 11.84
CA GLU A 69 2.71 -26.47 13.16
C GLU A 69 3.74 -25.84 14.09
N TYR A 70 4.93 -25.51 13.60
CA TYR A 70 5.93 -24.79 14.37
C TYR A 70 5.43 -23.40 14.81
N LEU A 71 4.95 -22.57 13.87
CA LEU A 71 4.47 -21.22 14.17
C LEU A 71 3.27 -21.24 15.13
N TYR A 72 2.34 -22.16 14.94
CA TYR A 72 1.14 -22.26 15.78
C TYR A 72 1.43 -22.89 17.14
N PHE A 73 1.94 -24.13 17.18
CA PHE A 73 2.09 -24.87 18.44
C PHE A 73 3.33 -24.48 19.24
N THR A 74 4.45 -24.19 18.57
CA THR A 74 5.72 -23.88 19.26
C THR A 74 5.84 -22.39 19.54
N ARG A 75 5.45 -21.55 18.57
CA ARG A 75 5.59 -20.09 18.68
C ARG A 75 4.34 -19.37 19.18
N ASN A 76 3.23 -20.10 19.34
CA ASN A 76 1.95 -19.58 19.84
C ASN A 76 1.44 -18.38 19.00
N ILE A 77 1.75 -18.35 17.71
CA ILE A 77 1.19 -17.39 16.77
C ILE A 77 -0.24 -17.81 16.46
N GLN A 78 -1.16 -16.85 16.32
CA GLN A 78 -2.55 -17.15 16.00
C GLN A 78 -2.64 -17.99 14.71
N PHE A 79 -3.50 -19.03 14.73
CA PHE A 79 -3.60 -20.00 13.63
C PHE A 79 -3.74 -19.34 12.25
N THR A 80 -4.59 -18.31 12.13
CA THR A 80 -4.82 -17.59 10.87
C THR A 80 -3.58 -16.93 10.31
N ASP A 81 -2.70 -16.44 11.18
CA ASP A 81 -1.48 -15.76 10.77
C ASP A 81 -0.38 -16.77 10.49
N ALA A 82 -0.25 -17.80 11.33
CA ALA A 82 0.64 -18.92 11.09
C ALA A 82 0.33 -19.61 9.74
N GLU A 83 -0.96 -19.77 9.41
CA GLU A 83 -1.42 -20.31 8.13
C GLU A 83 -1.09 -19.36 6.97
N ASN A 84 -1.31 -18.05 7.14
CA ASN A 84 -0.95 -17.07 6.12
C ASN A 84 0.57 -17.07 5.86
N MET A 85 1.37 -17.08 6.93
CA MET A 85 2.83 -17.11 6.89
C MET A 85 3.33 -18.34 6.17
N SER A 86 2.84 -19.53 6.52
CA SER A 86 3.30 -20.77 5.90
C SER A 86 2.92 -20.86 4.41
N LYS A 87 1.73 -20.40 4.02
CA LYS A 87 1.26 -20.48 2.63
C LYS A 87 1.88 -19.43 1.72
N ASN A 88 2.16 -18.24 2.22
CA ASN A 88 2.51 -17.06 1.42
C ASN A 88 3.99 -16.61 1.55
N SER A 89 4.88 -17.46 2.06
CA SER A 89 6.34 -17.17 2.15
C SER A 89 7.20 -18.15 1.32
N PRO A 90 7.05 -18.19 -0.03
CA PRO A 90 7.73 -19.17 -0.88
C PRO A 90 9.27 -19.11 -0.80
N HIS A 91 9.89 -17.94 -0.77
CA HIS A 91 11.34 -17.78 -0.70
C HIS A 91 11.90 -18.23 0.66
N PHE A 92 11.21 -17.88 1.75
CA PHE A 92 11.55 -18.40 3.06
C PHE A 92 11.46 -19.93 3.11
N LEU A 93 10.39 -20.49 2.54
CA LEU A 93 10.19 -21.94 2.48
C LEU A 93 11.27 -22.65 1.65
N GLU A 94 11.71 -22.06 0.53
CA GLU A 94 12.83 -22.56 -0.26
C GLU A 94 14.15 -22.54 0.54
N LYS A 95 14.41 -21.46 1.29
CA LYS A 95 15.56 -21.34 2.19
C LYS A 95 15.51 -22.40 3.29
N LEU A 96 14.34 -22.72 3.82
CA LEU A 96 14.13 -23.75 4.84
C LEU A 96 14.36 -25.16 4.27
N LEU A 97 13.82 -25.44 3.08
CA LEU A 97 14.01 -26.72 2.38
C LEU A 97 15.49 -26.98 2.06
N ALA A 98 16.25 -25.95 1.73
CA ALA A 98 17.69 -26.06 1.50
C ALA A 98 18.52 -26.41 2.77
N LYS A 99 17.90 -26.43 3.96
CA LYS A 99 18.56 -26.78 5.23
C LYS A 99 18.31 -28.22 5.69
N VAL A 100 17.41 -28.94 5.02
CA VAL A 100 17.03 -30.30 5.40
C VAL A 100 17.40 -31.31 4.32
N ASP A 101 17.52 -32.57 4.71
CA ASP A 101 17.70 -33.66 3.78
C ASP A 101 16.38 -33.93 3.04
N MET A 102 16.41 -33.85 1.70
CA MET A 102 15.25 -34.00 0.83
C MET A 102 14.95 -35.47 0.51
N ASP A 103 15.87 -36.39 0.83
CA ASP A 103 15.70 -37.83 0.60
C ASP A 103 14.96 -38.53 1.76
N ALA A 104 14.78 -37.82 2.89
CA ALA A 104 14.02 -38.26 4.05
C ALA A 104 12.56 -37.75 4.03
N ASP A 105 11.75 -38.14 5.01
CA ASP A 105 10.44 -37.52 5.25
C ASP A 105 10.66 -36.01 5.50
N ILE A 106 10.23 -35.18 4.55
CA ILE A 106 10.54 -33.75 4.51
C ILE A 106 9.83 -33.04 5.66
N GLY A 107 8.56 -33.38 5.90
CA GLY A 107 7.78 -32.83 7.01
C GLY A 107 8.47 -33.08 8.35
N GLN A 108 8.84 -34.34 8.61
CA GLN A 108 9.53 -34.71 9.84
C GLN A 108 10.92 -34.06 9.95
N SER A 109 11.65 -33.96 8.85
CA SER A 109 12.97 -33.35 8.81
C SER A 109 12.92 -31.86 9.12
N ILE A 110 11.93 -31.15 8.57
CA ILE A 110 11.70 -29.72 8.86
C ILE A 110 11.25 -29.54 10.30
N THR A 111 10.27 -30.31 10.78
CA THR A 111 9.82 -30.25 12.17
C THR A 111 11.00 -30.44 13.13
N ARG A 112 11.83 -31.46 12.89
CA ARG A 112 13.03 -31.72 13.68
C ARG A 112 14.03 -30.56 13.60
N PHE A 113 14.27 -30.02 12.40
CA PHE A 113 15.16 -28.88 12.21
C PHE A 113 14.72 -27.68 13.04
N LEU A 114 13.44 -27.31 12.96
CA LEU A 114 12.85 -26.17 13.66
C LEU A 114 12.84 -26.35 15.19
N CYS A 115 12.78 -27.58 15.70
CA CYS A 115 12.93 -27.85 17.15
C CYS A 115 14.30 -27.41 17.70
N PHE A 116 15.35 -27.40 16.88
CA PHE A 116 16.71 -27.07 17.32
C PHE A 116 17.24 -25.75 16.74
N HIS A 117 16.54 -25.18 15.75
CA HIS A 117 16.97 -23.96 15.05
C HIS A 117 15.78 -22.99 14.96
N PRO A 118 15.59 -22.15 15.99
CA PRO A 118 14.60 -21.09 15.92
C PRO A 118 14.85 -20.18 14.71
N ILE A 119 13.78 -19.85 14.00
CA ILE A 119 13.83 -18.98 12.83
C ILE A 119 13.59 -17.52 13.22
N ASN A 120 14.08 -16.59 12.40
CA ASN A 120 13.62 -15.21 12.45
C ASN A 120 12.20 -15.13 11.87
N GLU A 121 11.20 -14.96 12.72
CA GLU A 121 9.77 -14.97 12.37
C GLU A 121 9.36 -13.78 11.49
N PHE A 122 10.13 -12.68 11.53
CA PHE A 122 9.89 -11.50 10.70
C PHE A 122 10.09 -11.78 9.20
N GLU A 123 10.98 -12.73 8.83
CA GLU A 123 11.20 -13.10 7.42
C GLU A 123 9.92 -13.68 6.77
N PRO A 124 9.36 -14.82 7.24
CA PRO A 124 8.12 -15.36 6.66
C PRO A 124 6.92 -14.45 6.91
N PHE A 125 6.93 -13.64 7.97
CA PHE A 125 5.89 -12.65 8.22
C PHE A 125 5.84 -11.62 7.10
N PHE A 126 6.90 -10.85 6.90
CA PHE A 126 6.93 -9.80 5.88
C PHE A 126 6.74 -10.33 4.47
N GLU A 127 7.30 -11.51 4.18
CA GLU A 127 7.07 -12.15 2.89
C GLU A 127 5.59 -12.47 2.66
N SER A 128 4.90 -12.99 3.68
CA SER A 128 3.46 -13.26 3.63
C SER A 128 2.58 -12.02 3.51
N LEU A 129 3.14 -10.84 3.80
CA LEU A 129 2.49 -9.54 3.58
C LEU A 129 2.71 -8.98 2.18
N GLY A 130 3.35 -9.75 1.29
CA GLY A 130 3.59 -9.39 -0.10
C GLY A 130 4.92 -8.68 -0.36
N LEU A 131 5.81 -8.58 0.64
CA LEU A 131 7.15 -8.03 0.44
C LEU A 131 8.10 -9.07 -0.15
N LYS A 132 8.99 -8.64 -1.05
CA LYS A 132 10.05 -9.50 -1.57
C LYS A 132 11.26 -9.48 -0.63
N PRO A 133 12.15 -10.48 -0.68
CA PRO A 133 13.35 -10.51 0.17
C PRO A 133 14.18 -9.23 0.11
N HIS A 134 14.41 -8.66 -1.06
CA HIS A 134 15.15 -7.40 -1.18
C HIS A 134 14.42 -6.18 -0.58
N ASP A 135 13.09 -6.25 -0.46
CA ASP A 135 12.27 -5.19 0.15
C ASP A 135 12.25 -5.30 1.68
N TYR A 136 12.12 -6.52 2.23
CA TYR A 136 12.00 -6.70 3.68
C TYR A 136 13.33 -6.89 4.39
N ASN A 137 14.40 -7.38 3.73
CA ASN A 137 15.69 -7.59 4.39
C ASN A 137 16.23 -6.32 5.09
N PRO A 138 16.13 -5.11 4.49
CA PRO A 138 16.52 -3.87 5.17
C PRO A 138 15.62 -3.49 6.35
N LEU A 139 14.42 -4.06 6.43
CA LEU A 139 13.38 -3.76 7.42
C LEU A 139 13.36 -4.76 8.58
N LEU A 140 14.17 -5.82 8.52
CA LEU A 140 14.26 -6.80 9.59
C LEU A 140 14.80 -6.14 10.88
N PRO A 141 14.16 -6.36 12.03
CA PRO A 141 14.71 -5.93 13.30
C PRO A 141 16.10 -6.51 13.54
N ARG A 142 17.00 -5.73 14.14
CA ARG A 142 18.37 -6.17 14.44
C ARG A 142 18.45 -7.07 15.66
N ASP A 143 17.63 -6.76 16.67
CA ASP A 143 17.70 -7.35 18.00
C ASP A 143 16.45 -8.20 18.35
N LEU A 144 15.51 -8.34 17.41
CA LEU A 144 14.30 -9.15 17.57
C LEU A 144 14.26 -10.24 16.50
N MET A 145 13.90 -11.44 16.93
CA MET A 145 13.68 -12.59 16.03
C MET A 145 12.25 -13.10 16.10
N PHE A 146 11.49 -12.72 17.13
CA PHE A 146 10.16 -13.26 17.39
C PHE A 146 9.10 -12.17 17.35
N LEU A 147 7.98 -12.44 16.70
CA LEU A 147 6.88 -11.48 16.53
C LEU A 147 6.21 -11.16 17.88
N CYS A 148 6.20 -12.12 18.82
CA CYS A 148 5.64 -11.91 20.15
C CYS A 148 6.34 -10.81 20.94
N ASP A 149 7.60 -10.50 20.60
CA ASP A 149 8.38 -9.45 21.26
C ASP A 149 8.00 -8.05 20.76
N ASP A 150 7.26 -7.96 19.65
CA ASP A 150 6.73 -6.71 19.08
C ASP A 150 5.19 -6.70 19.09
N GLY A 151 4.62 -6.51 20.28
CA GLY A 151 3.17 -6.53 20.48
C GLY A 151 2.41 -5.41 19.76
N LEU A 152 3.04 -4.24 19.54
CA LEU A 152 2.41 -3.13 18.82
C LEU A 152 2.33 -3.41 17.32
N LEU A 153 3.37 -4.02 16.74
CA LEU A 153 3.36 -4.45 15.35
C LEU A 153 2.18 -5.38 15.07
N LEU A 154 2.02 -6.42 15.91
CA LEU A 154 0.94 -7.39 15.75
C LEU A 154 -0.44 -6.76 15.98
N GLU A 155 -0.59 -5.92 17.01
CA GLU A 155 -1.85 -5.22 17.27
C GLU A 155 -2.28 -4.40 16.05
N ASN A 156 -1.41 -3.54 15.52
CA ASN A 156 -1.74 -2.67 14.41
C ASN A 156 -1.92 -3.46 13.10
N TYR A 157 -1.16 -4.56 12.91
CA TYR A 157 -1.39 -5.52 11.84
C TYR A 157 -2.82 -6.09 11.90
N HIS A 158 -3.26 -6.54 13.07
CA HIS A 158 -4.61 -7.08 13.26
C HIS A 158 -5.70 -6.03 13.05
N VAL A 159 -5.47 -4.77 13.45
CA VAL A 159 -6.39 -3.67 13.14
C VAL A 159 -6.59 -3.53 11.63
N LEU A 160 -5.51 -3.54 10.83
CA LEU A 160 -5.61 -3.46 9.37
C LEU A 160 -6.32 -4.69 8.76
N CYS A 161 -6.03 -5.89 9.25
CA CYS A 161 -6.72 -7.11 8.82
C CYS A 161 -8.22 -7.06 9.14
N ASN A 162 -8.58 -6.70 10.37
CA ASN A 162 -9.97 -6.61 10.83
C ASN A 162 -10.73 -5.48 10.12
N TYR A 163 -10.02 -4.43 9.71
CA TYR A 163 -10.58 -3.37 8.88
C TYR A 163 -10.91 -3.83 7.45
N GLY A 164 -10.39 -4.97 7.00
CA GLY A 164 -10.67 -5.57 5.69
C GLY A 164 -9.54 -5.39 4.66
N ILE A 165 -8.37 -4.91 5.07
CA ILE A 165 -7.22 -4.78 4.17
C ILE A 165 -6.62 -6.17 3.92
N ALA A 166 -6.47 -6.53 2.64
CA ALA A 166 -5.86 -7.80 2.27
C ALA A 166 -4.42 -7.90 2.80
N ARG A 167 -4.08 -9.03 3.43
CA ARG A 167 -2.77 -9.26 4.06
C ARG A 167 -1.59 -8.98 3.13
N SER A 168 -1.69 -9.39 1.87
CA SER A 168 -0.68 -9.18 0.82
C SER A 168 -0.47 -7.71 0.41
N LYS A 169 -1.29 -6.79 0.91
CA LYS A 169 -1.15 -5.33 0.71
C LYS A 169 -0.56 -4.63 1.93
N ILE A 170 -0.62 -5.25 3.10
CA ILE A 170 -0.13 -4.66 4.36
C ILE A 170 1.39 -4.48 4.31
N GLY A 171 2.12 -5.31 3.55
CA GLY A 171 3.56 -5.17 3.39
C GLY A 171 3.95 -3.82 2.79
N LYS A 172 3.18 -3.33 1.81
CA LYS A 172 3.38 -1.99 1.24
C LYS A 172 3.19 -0.90 2.31
N ILE A 173 2.14 -1.03 3.12
CA ILE A 173 1.84 -0.09 4.22
C ILE A 173 3.01 -0.08 5.21
N TYR A 174 3.53 -1.25 5.60
CA TYR A 174 4.67 -1.35 6.51
C TYR A 174 5.93 -0.69 5.93
N LYS A 175 6.20 -0.89 4.65
CA LYS A 175 7.37 -0.32 3.96
C LYS A 175 7.29 1.20 3.81
N GLU A 176 6.10 1.75 3.53
CA GLU A 176 5.91 3.18 3.25
C GLU A 176 5.52 4.01 4.48
N ALA A 177 5.01 3.37 5.53
CA ALA A 177 4.50 4.02 6.74
C ALA A 177 4.73 3.13 7.98
N THR A 178 6.00 2.78 8.24
CA THR A 178 6.39 1.88 9.35
C THR A 178 5.89 2.38 10.72
N GLU A 179 5.79 3.69 10.91
CA GLU A 179 5.31 4.33 12.13
C GLU A 179 3.89 3.89 12.53
N VAL A 180 3.07 3.51 11.55
CA VAL A 180 1.70 3.02 11.78
C VAL A 180 1.68 1.77 12.66
N PHE A 181 2.72 0.95 12.58
CA PHE A 181 2.82 -0.30 13.32
C PHE A 181 3.39 -0.09 14.74
N GLY A 182 3.91 1.10 15.03
CA GLY A 182 4.35 1.49 16.37
C GLY A 182 3.30 2.27 17.17
N TYR A 183 2.06 2.36 16.68
CA TYR A 183 1.00 3.07 17.39
C TYR A 183 0.51 2.32 18.62
N ASP A 184 0.20 3.08 19.68
CA ASP A 184 -0.44 2.54 20.87
C ASP A 184 -1.79 1.89 20.55
N TYR A 185 -2.20 0.94 21.39
CA TYR A 185 -3.46 0.19 21.26
C TYR A 185 -4.66 1.11 20.97
N GLY A 186 -5.41 0.78 19.90
CA GLY A 186 -6.62 1.49 19.48
C GLY A 186 -6.39 2.81 18.72
N VAL A 187 -5.18 3.36 18.68
CA VAL A 187 -4.89 4.62 17.97
C VAL A 187 -5.15 4.49 16.47
N LEU A 188 -4.69 3.39 15.85
CA LEU A 188 -4.92 3.15 14.42
C LEU A 188 -6.41 3.01 14.08
N ALA A 189 -7.17 2.29 14.90
CA ALA A 189 -8.61 2.12 14.71
C ALA A 189 -9.35 3.46 14.80
N LEU A 190 -9.00 4.31 15.77
CA LEU A 190 -9.57 5.65 15.92
C LEU A 190 -9.23 6.55 14.72
N LYS A 191 -8.02 6.44 14.15
CA LYS A 191 -7.65 7.19 12.94
C LYS A 191 -8.47 6.77 11.73
N LEU A 192 -8.62 5.46 11.48
CA LEU A 192 -9.45 4.95 10.39
C LEU A 192 -10.89 5.45 10.54
N LYS A 193 -11.44 5.39 11.75
CA LYS A 193 -12.78 5.92 12.06
C LYS A 193 -12.89 7.43 11.82
N ALA A 194 -11.88 8.21 12.18
CA ALA A 194 -11.90 9.66 11.96
C ALA A 194 -11.99 10.01 10.45
N TYR A 195 -11.37 9.21 9.59
CA TYR A 195 -11.53 9.36 8.15
C TYR A 195 -12.93 8.96 7.65
N GLU A 196 -13.53 7.91 8.21
CA GLU A 196 -14.92 7.54 7.90
C GLU A 196 -15.92 8.63 8.32
N GLU A 197 -15.68 9.31 9.45
CA GLU A 197 -16.49 10.44 9.93
C GLU A 197 -16.47 11.65 8.98
N LEU A 198 -15.53 11.70 8.03
CA LEU A 198 -15.55 12.69 6.96
C LEU A 198 -16.58 12.35 5.87
N GLY A 199 -17.23 11.18 5.93
CA GLY A 199 -18.14 10.66 4.90
C GLY A 199 -17.46 9.78 3.86
N LEU A 200 -16.32 9.17 4.21
CA LEU A 200 -15.62 8.21 3.36
C LEU A 200 -16.15 6.80 3.66
N SER A 201 -16.46 6.01 2.63
CA SER A 201 -16.85 4.62 2.82
C SER A 201 -15.64 3.78 3.24
N GLN A 202 -15.90 2.68 3.96
CA GLN A 202 -14.86 1.72 4.32
C GLN A 202 -14.14 1.15 3.08
N SER A 203 -14.88 0.87 1.99
CA SER A 203 -14.29 0.38 0.73
C SER A 203 -13.27 1.37 0.16
N PHE A 204 -13.64 2.65 0.11
CA PHE A 204 -12.77 3.72 -0.34
C PHE A 204 -11.56 3.85 0.57
N MET A 205 -11.76 3.78 1.88
CA MET A 205 -10.67 3.87 2.85
C MET A 205 -9.65 2.73 2.73
N ILE A 206 -10.12 1.49 2.52
CA ILE A 206 -9.23 0.34 2.27
C ILE A 206 -8.34 0.63 1.05
N LYS A 207 -8.94 1.07 -0.06
CA LYS A 207 -8.20 1.38 -1.28
C LYS A 207 -7.24 2.54 -1.09
N LEU A 208 -7.70 3.61 -0.43
CA LEU A 208 -6.94 4.81 -0.15
C LEU A 208 -5.69 4.53 0.70
N VAL A 209 -5.85 3.76 1.78
CA VAL A 209 -4.74 3.42 2.69
C VAL A 209 -3.67 2.59 1.99
N VAL A 210 -4.05 1.69 1.07
CA VAL A 210 -3.10 0.91 0.27
C VAL A 210 -2.37 1.80 -0.75
N CYS A 211 -3.04 2.81 -1.30
CA CYS A 211 -2.48 3.75 -2.27
C CYS A 211 -1.67 4.89 -1.63
N SER A 212 -2.00 5.28 -0.40
CA SER A 212 -1.37 6.39 0.35
C SER A 212 -1.22 6.04 1.83
N PRO A 213 -0.36 5.08 2.18
CA PRO A 213 -0.18 4.64 3.57
C PRO A 213 0.17 5.77 4.53
N TYR A 214 0.91 6.78 4.05
CA TYR A 214 1.33 7.93 4.82
C TYR A 214 0.18 8.77 5.37
N LEU A 215 -1.05 8.65 4.84
CA LEU A 215 -2.23 9.29 5.41
C LEU A 215 -2.54 8.83 6.84
N LEU A 216 -2.06 7.64 7.22
CA LEU A 216 -2.20 7.12 8.57
C LEU A 216 -1.12 7.66 9.52
N ILE A 217 -0.08 8.33 9.02
CA ILE A 217 1.02 8.87 9.83
C ILE A 217 0.62 10.23 10.41
N GLY A 218 0.79 10.40 11.74
CA GLY A 218 0.56 11.67 12.41
C GLY A 218 -0.91 12.11 12.42
N GLU A 219 -1.16 13.42 12.47
CA GLU A 219 -2.53 13.95 12.45
C GLU A 219 -3.24 13.72 11.12
N VAL A 220 -4.56 13.92 11.09
CA VAL A 220 -5.35 13.90 9.85
C VAL A 220 -4.73 14.85 8.81
N ASN A 221 -4.44 14.31 7.63
CA ASN A 221 -3.75 15.05 6.57
C ASN A 221 -4.61 16.22 6.05
N ALA A 222 -4.25 17.45 6.42
CA ALA A 222 -5.02 18.65 6.08
C ALA A 222 -5.12 18.92 4.57
N ASP A 223 -4.10 18.55 3.79
CA ASP A 223 -4.12 18.76 2.35
C ASP A 223 -5.12 17.83 1.67
N PHE A 224 -5.16 16.56 2.10
CA PHE A 224 -6.18 15.61 1.67
C PHE A 224 -7.60 16.10 2.00
N ILE A 225 -7.83 16.64 3.21
CA ILE A 225 -9.15 17.22 3.57
C ILE A 225 -9.53 18.34 2.61
N LYS A 226 -8.62 19.27 2.32
CA LYS A 226 -8.88 20.37 1.37
C LYS A 226 -9.16 19.86 -0.03
N VAL A 227 -8.47 18.81 -0.49
CA VAL A 227 -8.76 18.17 -1.78
C VAL A 227 -10.19 17.64 -1.77
N LEU A 228 -10.61 16.92 -0.73
CA LEU A 228 -12.00 16.43 -0.63
C LEU A 228 -13.02 17.57 -0.60
N GLU A 229 -12.73 18.66 0.09
CA GLU A 229 -13.60 19.86 0.13
C GLU A 229 -13.75 20.49 -1.26
N ILE A 230 -12.65 20.65 -2.00
CA ILE A 230 -12.68 21.17 -3.37
C ILE A 230 -13.52 20.25 -4.24
N LEU A 231 -13.28 18.94 -4.20
CA LEU A 231 -14.01 17.97 -5.03
C LEU A 231 -15.52 17.98 -4.73
N ARG A 232 -15.90 18.00 -3.45
CA ARG A 232 -17.31 18.09 -3.03
C ARG A 232 -17.96 19.40 -3.48
N LYS A 233 -17.26 20.52 -3.35
CA LYS A 233 -17.73 21.82 -3.81
C LYS A 233 -18.00 21.82 -5.32
N GLN A 234 -17.20 21.07 -6.07
CA GLN A 234 -17.36 20.88 -7.51
C GLN A 234 -18.39 19.81 -7.90
N GLY A 235 -19.15 19.27 -6.95
CA GLY A 235 -20.17 18.24 -7.23
C GLY A 235 -19.57 16.89 -7.65
N VAL A 236 -18.29 16.65 -7.40
CA VAL A 236 -17.63 15.39 -7.71
C VAL A 236 -17.89 14.39 -6.59
N GLU A 237 -18.52 13.27 -6.93
CA GLU A 237 -18.71 12.17 -6.00
C GLU A 237 -17.38 11.49 -5.67
N ILE A 238 -17.16 11.19 -4.39
CA ILE A 238 -15.93 10.56 -3.88
C ILE A 238 -15.75 9.15 -4.45
N SER A 239 -16.84 8.43 -4.69
CA SER A 239 -16.85 7.12 -5.35
C SER A 239 -16.13 7.14 -6.69
N ARG A 240 -16.22 8.24 -7.45
CA ARG A 240 -15.53 8.39 -8.73
C ARG A 240 -14.00 8.50 -8.55
N ILE A 241 -13.54 9.03 -7.42
CA ILE A 241 -12.11 9.04 -7.09
C ILE A 241 -11.61 7.60 -6.92
N GLU A 242 -12.43 6.74 -6.30
CA GLU A 242 -12.10 5.33 -6.10
C GLU A 242 -11.70 4.66 -7.41
N GLU A 243 -12.42 4.92 -8.50
CA GLU A 243 -12.19 4.32 -9.82
C GLU A 243 -10.80 4.64 -10.39
N HIS A 244 -10.25 5.82 -10.05
CA HIS A 244 -8.96 6.30 -10.55
C HIS A 244 -7.78 6.00 -9.62
N LEU A 245 -8.04 5.52 -8.39
CA LEU A 245 -6.98 5.08 -7.50
C LEU A 245 -6.39 3.75 -8.00
N SER A 246 -5.06 3.71 -8.12
CA SER A 246 -4.28 2.54 -8.51
C SER A 246 -3.34 2.18 -7.38
N GLU A 247 -3.39 0.92 -6.95
CA GLU A 247 -2.51 0.40 -5.89
C GLU A 247 -1.02 0.41 -6.27
N LYS A 248 -0.73 0.49 -7.57
CA LYS A 248 0.64 0.56 -8.11
C LYS A 248 1.25 1.95 -7.99
N SER A 249 0.42 2.96 -7.77
CA SER A 249 0.79 4.36 -7.75
C SER A 249 0.89 4.87 -6.31
N SER A 250 1.58 5.99 -6.14
CA SER A 250 1.72 6.68 -4.87
C SER A 250 1.28 8.12 -5.07
N TYR A 251 0.28 8.54 -4.32
CA TYR A 251 -0.33 9.84 -4.51
C TYR A 251 0.37 10.86 -3.62
N ASP A 252 0.48 12.11 -4.06
CA ASP A 252 0.92 13.22 -3.21
C ASP A 252 -0.20 14.25 -3.15
N TRP A 253 -0.99 14.20 -2.07
CA TRP A 253 -2.15 15.06 -1.88
C TRP A 253 -1.77 16.54 -1.78
N SER A 254 -0.54 16.86 -1.35
CA SER A 254 -0.06 18.25 -1.27
C SER A 254 0.21 18.85 -2.65
N LYS A 255 0.81 18.06 -3.54
CA LYS A 255 1.00 18.44 -4.95
C LYS A 255 -0.33 18.53 -5.68
N LEU A 256 -1.23 17.58 -5.44
CA LEU A 256 -2.56 17.62 -6.04
C LEU A 256 -3.33 18.87 -5.60
N LEU A 257 -3.34 19.18 -4.29
CA LEU A 257 -3.96 20.40 -3.78
C LEU A 257 -3.36 21.65 -4.44
N SER A 258 -2.03 21.69 -4.55
CA SER A 258 -1.33 22.80 -5.19
C SER A 258 -1.73 22.96 -6.65
N LEU A 259 -1.94 21.86 -7.37
CA LEU A 259 -2.37 21.86 -8.77
C LEU A 259 -3.83 22.32 -8.92
N LEU A 260 -4.73 21.84 -8.05
CA LEU A 260 -6.13 22.27 -8.02
C LEU A 260 -6.22 23.78 -7.71
N ASN A 261 -5.42 24.26 -6.76
CA ASN A 261 -5.33 25.68 -6.44
C ASN A 261 -4.78 26.48 -7.62
N LEU A 262 -3.74 26.01 -8.30
CA LEU A 262 -3.17 26.67 -9.47
C LEU A 262 -4.24 26.91 -10.54
N PHE A 263 -5.06 25.90 -10.84
CA PHE A 263 -6.19 26.07 -11.75
C PHE A 263 -7.23 27.03 -11.18
N GLY A 264 -7.62 26.90 -9.91
CA GLY A 264 -8.56 27.85 -9.29
C GLY A 264 -8.15 29.33 -9.38
N HIS A 265 -6.84 29.63 -9.29
CA HIS A 265 -6.32 31.00 -9.41
C HIS A 265 -6.13 31.47 -10.86
N ALA A 266 -6.13 30.55 -11.83
CA ALA A 266 -5.98 30.86 -13.25
C ALA A 266 -7.22 31.48 -13.90
N GLY A 267 -8.23 31.86 -13.11
CA GLY A 267 -9.42 32.57 -13.58
C GLY A 267 -10.58 31.67 -13.99
N TYR A 268 -10.57 30.38 -13.64
CA TYR A 268 -11.77 29.55 -13.79
C TYR A 268 -12.86 30.01 -12.83
N ASN A 269 -14.08 30.11 -13.34
CA ASN A 269 -15.24 30.09 -12.46
C ASN A 269 -15.40 28.67 -11.87
N GLU A 270 -16.17 28.56 -10.79
CA GLU A 270 -16.31 27.28 -10.08
C GLU A 270 -16.82 26.18 -11.03
N GLU A 271 -17.81 26.46 -11.87
CA GLU A 271 -18.37 25.50 -12.83
C GLU A 271 -17.34 24.93 -13.82
N GLN A 272 -16.44 25.77 -14.35
CA GLN A 272 -15.39 25.32 -15.27
C GLN A 272 -14.42 24.38 -14.55
N LEU A 273 -13.94 24.77 -13.35
CA LEU A 273 -13.02 23.94 -12.58
C LEU A 273 -13.65 22.57 -12.25
N GLY A 274 -14.94 22.55 -11.88
CA GLY A 274 -15.67 21.31 -11.69
C GLY A 274 -15.81 20.47 -12.96
N GLY A 275 -16.07 21.11 -14.10
CA GLY A 275 -16.06 20.46 -15.42
C GLY A 275 -14.73 19.75 -15.71
N LEU A 276 -13.59 20.45 -15.56
CA LEU A 276 -12.26 19.88 -15.78
C LEU A 276 -12.00 18.66 -14.89
N ILE A 277 -12.27 18.81 -13.60
CA ILE A 277 -11.98 17.77 -12.62
C ILE A 277 -12.88 16.56 -12.85
N SER A 278 -14.17 16.79 -13.13
CA SER A 278 -15.14 15.71 -13.35
C SER A 278 -14.89 14.91 -14.63
N GLN A 279 -14.29 15.52 -15.66
CA GLN A 279 -13.97 14.87 -16.94
C GLN A 279 -12.62 14.15 -16.91
N HIS A 280 -11.63 14.68 -16.19
CA HIS A 280 -10.25 14.19 -16.24
C HIS A 280 -9.66 13.81 -14.89
N LEU A 281 -10.50 13.34 -13.99
CA LEU A 281 -10.07 12.97 -12.64
C LEU A 281 -8.87 12.01 -12.67
N GLY A 282 -8.83 11.06 -13.61
CA GLY A 282 -7.69 10.15 -13.82
C GLY A 282 -6.34 10.84 -14.03
N ILE A 283 -6.28 11.95 -14.76
CA ILE A 283 -5.02 12.68 -15.02
C ILE A 283 -4.48 13.33 -13.73
N PHE A 284 -5.32 13.54 -12.71
CA PHE A 284 -4.85 14.02 -11.41
C PHE A 284 -4.30 12.90 -10.52
N PHE A 285 -4.54 11.63 -10.88
CA PHE A 285 -4.35 10.45 -10.03
C PHE A 285 -3.43 9.37 -10.66
N GLU A 286 -2.93 9.52 -11.89
CA GLU A 286 -2.05 8.52 -12.54
C GLU A 286 -0.53 8.80 -12.40
N ASP A 287 -0.05 9.18 -11.22
CA ASP A 287 1.33 9.67 -10.99
C ASP A 287 1.75 10.82 -11.94
N SER A 288 0.76 11.47 -12.55
CA SER A 288 0.88 12.41 -13.64
C SER A 288 0.98 13.86 -13.17
N VAL A 289 0.76 14.14 -11.88
CA VAL A 289 0.81 15.50 -11.33
C VAL A 289 2.16 16.17 -11.63
N ASP A 290 3.28 15.44 -11.47
CA ASP A 290 4.61 15.96 -11.82
C ASP A 290 4.76 16.24 -13.32
N ARG A 291 4.16 15.41 -14.18
CA ARG A 291 4.15 15.63 -15.65
C ARG A 291 3.31 16.84 -16.03
N ILE A 292 2.18 17.06 -15.36
CA ILE A 292 1.33 18.24 -15.55
C ILE A 292 2.11 19.49 -15.18
N TYR A 293 2.81 19.51 -14.04
CA TYR A 293 3.65 20.64 -13.66
C TYR A 293 4.74 20.93 -14.69
N LEU A 294 5.41 19.90 -15.21
CA LEU A 294 6.42 20.05 -16.26
C LEU A 294 5.82 20.63 -17.55
N LEU A 295 4.64 20.16 -17.96
CA LEU A 295 3.94 20.66 -19.15
C LEU A 295 3.52 22.12 -18.97
N ILE A 296 2.95 22.48 -17.82
CA ILE A 296 2.60 23.87 -17.50
C ILE A 296 3.84 24.76 -17.54
N GLY A 297 4.93 24.35 -16.86
CA GLY A 297 6.19 25.09 -16.86
C GLY A 297 6.80 25.24 -18.25
N PHE A 298 6.73 24.20 -19.09
CA PHE A 298 7.14 24.25 -20.48
C PHE A 298 6.33 25.28 -21.27
N LEU A 299 4.99 25.21 -21.23
CA LEU A 299 4.12 26.11 -21.98
C LEU A 299 4.30 27.58 -21.55
N LEU A 300 4.43 27.84 -20.24
CA LEU A 300 4.73 29.18 -19.71
C LEU A 300 6.07 29.70 -20.26
N LYS A 301 7.11 28.86 -20.33
CA LYS A 301 8.42 29.22 -20.87
C LYS A 301 8.38 29.57 -22.36
N PHE A 302 7.45 28.99 -23.11
CA PHE A 302 7.21 29.31 -24.53
C PHE A 302 6.23 30.48 -24.73
N GLY A 303 5.92 31.23 -23.66
CA GLY A 303 5.12 32.45 -23.74
C GLY A 303 3.61 32.21 -23.74
N SER A 304 3.16 30.98 -23.46
CA SER A 304 1.73 30.73 -23.25
C SER A 304 1.29 31.38 -21.94
N THR A 305 0.13 32.01 -21.96
CA THR A 305 -0.52 32.50 -20.73
C THR A 305 -1.18 31.35 -19.99
N MET A 306 -1.38 31.51 -18.68
CA MET A 306 -2.06 30.49 -17.87
C MET A 306 -3.46 30.18 -18.45
N ASN A 307 -4.20 31.18 -18.93
CA ASN A 307 -5.51 31.01 -19.57
C ASN A 307 -5.45 30.12 -20.84
N GLN A 308 -4.39 30.24 -21.64
CA GLN A 308 -4.20 29.39 -22.83
C GLN A 308 -3.85 27.95 -22.46
N ILE A 309 -2.99 27.76 -21.45
CA ILE A 309 -2.64 26.44 -20.93
C ILE A 309 -3.89 25.74 -20.39
N CYS A 310 -4.65 26.49 -19.60
CA CYS A 310 -5.97 26.13 -19.12
C CYS A 310 -6.90 25.69 -20.25
N TYR A 311 -6.99 26.45 -21.35
CA TYR A 311 -7.77 26.05 -22.51
C TYR A 311 -7.28 24.74 -23.15
N VAL A 312 -5.97 24.47 -23.20
CA VAL A 312 -5.45 23.21 -23.74
C VAL A 312 -5.89 22.00 -22.92
N PHE A 313 -5.83 22.09 -21.59
CA PHE A 313 -6.33 21.02 -20.71
C PHE A 313 -7.85 20.80 -20.88
N PHE A 314 -8.61 21.84 -21.24
CA PHE A 314 -10.03 21.70 -21.61
C PHE A 314 -10.25 21.28 -23.07
N ALA A 315 -9.44 21.66 -24.04
CA ALA A 315 -9.69 21.32 -25.44
C ALA A 315 -9.39 19.85 -25.72
N VAL A 316 -8.40 19.29 -25.02
CA VAL A 316 -8.17 17.84 -24.98
C VAL A 316 -9.40 17.11 -24.41
N SER A 317 -10.23 17.77 -23.56
CA SER A 317 -11.46 17.20 -22.99
C SER A 317 -12.61 16.97 -23.95
N ALA A 318 -12.61 17.61 -25.13
CA ALA A 318 -13.71 17.53 -26.08
C ALA A 318 -13.51 16.45 -27.17
N ASN A 319 -12.30 15.88 -27.28
CA ASN A 319 -11.91 15.03 -28.43
C ASN A 319 -11.62 13.56 -28.07
N GLU A 320 -11.91 13.12 -26.84
CA GLU A 320 -11.88 11.70 -26.46
C GLU A 320 -13.30 11.12 -26.29
N ILE A 321 -14.15 11.29 -27.31
CA ILE A 321 -15.43 10.58 -27.48
C ILE A 321 -15.29 9.51 -28.57
#